data_AF-Q7US68-F1
#
_entry.id   AF-Q7US68-F1
#
_cell.length_a   1.000
_cell.length_b   1.000
_cell.length_c   1.000
_cell.angle_alpha   90.00
_cell.angle_beta   90.00
_cell.angle_gamma   90.00
#
_symmetry.space_group_name_H-M   'P 1'
#
loop_
_entity.id
_entity.type
_entity.pdbx_description
1 polymer ?
#
loop_
_entity_poly.entity_id
_entity_poly.type
_entity_poly.pdbx_seq_one_letter_code
_entity_poly.pdbx_strand_id
1 'polypeptide(L)'
;MSKISLLTLLSLALFAFTGCQPSSAPDNAATTETSDSHDDHDHDGHEGHDHDGHDHEGHDHEGHDHAAHGNETIDAAAAGLSTDALVHLEKANAPKTLADAIKKLTSMQSTIAGGFADDDVDSIHNELHEIGTLLEQTETLAKESDLGDEKKKQALAAIDTLFDAFGSVDAKLHGDEGADFSEVSGDIEDAIKVLGGLK
;
A
#
# COMPACT_ATOMS: atom_id res chain seq x y z
N MET A 1 53.68 -14.62 -1.37
CA MET A 1 54.37 -13.96 -0.25
C MET A 1 53.36 -13.05 0.43
N SER A 2 52.74 -13.53 1.50
CA SER A 2 51.75 -12.78 2.29
C SER A 2 52.42 -11.67 3.06
N LYS A 3 51.80 -10.47 3.07
CA LYS A 3 52.11 -9.44 4.06
C LYS A 3 50.88 -9.23 4.91
N ILE A 4 50.87 -9.91 6.05
CA ILE A 4 50.05 -9.57 7.22
C ILE A 4 50.91 -8.60 8.04
N SER A 5 50.41 -7.41 8.31
CA SER A 5 50.93 -6.62 9.43
C SER A 5 49.79 -5.86 10.11
N LEU A 6 49.38 -6.50 11.20
CA LEU A 6 48.58 -6.07 12.33
C LEU A 6 49.16 -4.78 12.95
N LEU A 7 48.35 -3.72 13.07
CA LEU A 7 48.60 -2.68 14.07
C LEU A 7 47.27 -2.23 14.69
N THR A 8 46.93 -2.90 15.78
CA THR A 8 45.88 -2.54 16.74
C THR A 8 46.40 -1.44 17.66
N LEU A 9 45.64 -0.35 17.81
CA LEU A 9 45.82 0.59 18.92
C LEU A 9 44.47 1.20 19.33
N LEU A 10 43.79 0.43 20.20
CA LEU A 10 43.11 0.85 21.43
C LEU A 10 42.92 2.37 21.64
N SER A 11 41.68 2.85 21.56
CA SER A 11 41.20 3.96 22.39
C SER A 11 39.80 3.66 22.92
N LEU A 12 39.80 3.06 24.11
CA LEU A 12 38.65 2.89 24.99
C LEU A 12 38.42 4.20 25.75
N ALA A 13 37.25 4.83 25.58
CA ALA A 13 36.74 5.82 26.51
C ALA A 13 35.24 5.55 26.75
N LEU A 14 34.98 4.84 27.85
CA LEU A 14 33.68 4.75 28.50
C LEU A 14 33.36 6.10 29.15
N PHE A 15 32.20 6.67 28.83
CA PHE A 15 31.42 7.41 29.82
C PHE A 15 29.98 6.87 29.77
N ALA A 16 29.64 6.13 30.83
CA ALA A 16 28.28 5.77 31.16
C ALA A 16 27.58 6.96 31.81
N PHE A 17 26.43 7.36 31.30
CA PHE A 17 25.39 7.99 32.10
C PHE A 17 24.12 7.16 31.99
N THR A 18 23.91 6.37 33.03
CA THR A 18 22.62 5.82 33.45
C THR A 18 21.71 6.96 33.87
N GLY A 19 20.51 7.07 33.29
CA GLY A 19 19.45 7.96 33.75
C GLY A 19 18.10 7.27 33.69
N CYS A 20 17.69 6.64 34.79
CA CYS A 20 16.32 6.16 35.03
C CYS A 20 15.58 7.12 35.97
N GLN A 21 14.39 7.58 35.53
CA GLN A 21 13.13 7.81 36.31
C GLN A 21 13.12 8.98 37.35
N PRO A 22 11.98 9.68 37.65
CA PRO A 22 10.62 9.15 37.71
C PRO A 22 9.42 9.95 37.18
N SER A 23 8.33 9.19 37.04
CA SER A 23 6.93 9.56 36.81
C SER A 23 6.38 10.53 37.85
N SER A 24 5.50 11.44 37.41
CA SER A 24 4.45 12.07 38.24
C SER A 24 3.33 12.61 37.35
N ALA A 25 2.21 11.90 37.34
CA ALA A 25 0.89 12.51 37.14
C ALA A 25 0.47 13.25 38.42
N PRO A 26 -0.43 14.24 38.34
CA PRO A 26 -1.29 14.60 39.46
C PRO A 26 -2.69 14.02 39.25
N ASP A 27 -3.08 13.10 40.13
CA ASP A 27 -4.46 12.84 40.51
C ASP A 27 -4.87 13.80 41.65
N ASN A 28 -6.07 14.38 41.55
CA ASN A 28 -7.06 14.67 42.61
C ASN A 28 -8.05 15.71 42.04
N ALA A 29 -9.31 15.41 41.69
CA ALA A 29 -10.42 14.75 42.39
C ALA A 29 -11.18 15.64 43.40
N ALA A 30 -12.50 15.43 43.40
CA ALA A 30 -13.58 15.94 44.25
C ALA A 30 -14.21 17.27 43.78
N THR A 31 -15.52 17.39 43.54
CA THR A 31 -16.71 16.84 44.24
C THR A 31 -17.93 16.82 43.28
N THR A 32 -18.63 15.71 43.06
CA THR A 32 -19.70 15.07 43.88
C THR A 32 -21.11 15.44 43.40
N GLU A 33 -21.72 14.45 42.73
CA GLU A 33 -23.10 13.94 42.83
C GLU A 33 -24.30 14.90 42.90
N THR A 34 -25.30 14.67 42.03
CA THR A 34 -26.60 14.10 42.47
C THR A 34 -27.53 13.81 41.28
N SER A 35 -27.80 12.51 41.15
CA SER A 35 -29.08 11.82 40.83
C SER A 35 -29.86 12.03 39.53
N ASP A 36 -30.32 10.85 39.08
CA ASP A 36 -31.67 10.59 38.57
C ASP A 36 -31.98 11.00 37.14
N SER A 37 -31.98 10.02 36.25
CA SER A 37 -33.20 9.27 35.93
C SER A 37 -33.12 8.83 34.47
N HIS A 38 -33.30 7.54 34.24
CA HIS A 38 -33.57 6.99 32.92
C HIS A 38 -34.95 7.45 32.46
N ASP A 39 -35.04 7.98 31.25
CA ASP A 39 -36.27 7.92 30.46
C ASP A 39 -35.89 7.67 29.00
N ASP A 40 -36.31 6.50 28.52
CA ASP A 40 -36.51 6.16 27.12
C ASP A 40 -37.30 7.26 26.42
N HIS A 41 -36.82 7.81 25.29
CA HIS A 41 -37.69 8.42 24.28
C HIS A 41 -37.13 8.26 22.87
N ASP A 42 -37.80 7.37 22.14
CA ASP A 42 -38.04 7.29 20.69
C ASP A 42 -37.13 8.02 19.70
N HIS A 43 -36.67 7.23 18.72
CA HIS A 43 -36.18 7.70 17.43
C HIS A 43 -37.36 8.22 16.58
N ASP A 44 -37.63 9.52 16.63
CA ASP A 44 -38.47 10.17 15.63
C ASP A 44 -38.03 11.62 15.41
N GLY A 45 -37.73 11.96 14.15
CA GLY A 45 -37.63 13.34 13.69
C GLY A 45 -36.25 13.78 13.20
N HIS A 46 -35.93 13.44 11.95
CA HIS A 46 -34.91 14.16 11.18
C HIS A 46 -35.39 15.59 10.90
N GLU A 47 -34.75 16.61 11.47
CA GLU A 47 -34.85 17.99 10.96
C GLU A 47 -33.74 18.22 9.94
N GLY A 48 -34.11 18.05 8.67
CA GLY A 48 -33.26 18.33 7.53
C GLY A 48 -32.86 19.80 7.49
N HIS A 49 -31.57 20.03 7.26
CA HIS A 49 -31.08 21.33 6.84
C HIS A 49 -31.50 21.56 5.37
N ASP A 50 -32.39 22.52 5.16
CA ASP A 50 -32.71 23.07 3.84
C ASP A 50 -31.45 23.69 3.23
N HIS A 51 -30.92 23.03 2.20
CA HIS A 51 -30.01 23.67 1.26
C HIS A 51 -30.84 24.25 0.12
N ASP A 52 -31.12 25.54 0.27
CA ASP A 52 -31.65 26.42 -0.77
C ASP A 52 -30.85 26.20 -2.06
N GLY A 53 -31.58 25.91 -3.14
CA GLY A 53 -31.07 25.36 -4.38
C GLY A 53 -29.97 26.19 -5.03
N HIS A 54 -28.83 25.53 -5.29
CA HIS A 54 -28.02 25.84 -6.46
C HIS A 54 -28.51 24.94 -7.59
N ASP A 55 -29.44 25.47 -8.39
CA ASP A 55 -29.73 24.96 -9.72
C ASP A 55 -28.44 25.04 -10.55
N HIS A 56 -27.73 23.92 -10.64
CA HIS A 56 -26.92 23.66 -11.81
C HIS A 56 -27.90 23.23 -12.89
N GLU A 57 -28.31 24.20 -13.72
CA GLU A 57 -28.95 23.94 -15.01
C GLU A 57 -28.20 22.80 -15.68
N GLY A 58 -28.83 21.61 -15.66
CA GLY A 58 -28.27 20.41 -16.24
C GLY A 58 -27.93 20.72 -17.68
N HIS A 59 -26.68 20.45 -18.06
CA HIS A 59 -26.40 20.29 -19.48
C HIS A 59 -27.22 19.08 -19.93
N ASP A 60 -28.35 19.34 -20.58
CA ASP A 60 -29.10 18.33 -21.31
C ASP A 60 -28.12 17.71 -22.31
N HIS A 61 -27.64 16.52 -21.99
CA HIS A 61 -27.09 15.64 -23.00
C HIS A 61 -28.28 15.18 -23.83
N GLU A 62 -28.60 15.98 -24.84
CA GLU A 62 -29.54 15.68 -25.90
C GLU A 62 -29.18 14.27 -26.39
N GLY A 63 -30.02 13.32 -25.96
CA GLY A 63 -29.71 11.89 -26.05
C GLY A 63 -29.34 11.57 -27.47
N HIS A 64 -28.13 11.06 -27.67
CA HIS A 64 -27.82 10.40 -28.94
C HIS A 64 -28.73 9.17 -29.00
N ASP A 65 -29.78 9.26 -29.80
CA ASP A 65 -30.59 8.12 -30.19
C ASP A 65 -29.65 7.08 -30.79
N HIS A 66 -29.35 6.04 -30.02
CA HIS A 66 -28.77 4.82 -30.53
C HIS A 66 -29.84 4.19 -31.42
N ALA A 67 -29.81 4.57 -32.70
CA ALA A 67 -30.57 3.93 -33.75
C ALA A 67 -30.49 2.44 -33.53
N ALA A 68 -31.66 1.81 -33.34
CA ALA A 68 -31.79 0.41 -32.99
C ALA A 68 -30.89 -0.45 -33.90
N HIS A 69 -29.73 -0.82 -33.38
CA HIS A 69 -28.92 -1.85 -33.99
C HIS A 69 -29.76 -3.12 -33.90
N GLY A 70 -30.13 -3.65 -35.06
CA GLY A 70 -30.97 -4.84 -35.17
C GLY A 70 -30.51 -5.89 -34.18
N ASN A 71 -31.39 -6.22 -33.24
CA ASN A 71 -31.14 -7.16 -32.17
C ASN A 71 -31.04 -8.57 -32.74
N GLU A 72 -29.90 -8.90 -33.34
CA GLU A 72 -29.37 -10.25 -33.24
C GLU A 72 -28.72 -10.38 -31.87
N THR A 73 -29.47 -10.89 -30.91
CA THR A 73 -28.89 -11.40 -29.67
C THR A 73 -27.91 -12.49 -30.05
N ILE A 74 -26.61 -12.21 -29.98
CA ILE A 74 -25.58 -13.25 -30.08
C ILE A 74 -25.77 -14.17 -28.86
N ASP A 75 -26.19 -15.41 -29.11
CA ASP A 75 -26.18 -16.43 -28.08
C ASP A 75 -24.72 -16.69 -27.68
N ALA A 76 -24.34 -16.19 -26.50
CA ALA A 76 -22.99 -16.32 -25.98
C ALA A 76 -22.54 -17.78 -25.88
N ALA A 77 -23.48 -18.70 -25.59
CA ALA A 77 -23.19 -20.14 -25.57
C ALA A 77 -22.96 -20.67 -27.00
N ALA A 78 -23.72 -20.20 -27.98
CA ALA A 78 -23.50 -20.54 -29.40
C ALA A 78 -22.18 -19.96 -29.96
N ALA A 79 -21.72 -18.83 -29.43
CA ALA A 79 -20.43 -18.21 -29.74
C ALA A 79 -19.24 -18.84 -28.98
N GLY A 80 -19.48 -19.85 -28.13
CA GLY A 80 -18.44 -20.50 -27.32
C GLY A 80 -17.88 -19.62 -26.20
N LEU A 81 -18.57 -18.55 -25.82
CA LEU A 81 -18.20 -17.64 -24.76
C LEU A 81 -18.93 -18.06 -23.48
N SER A 82 -18.26 -18.80 -22.61
CA SER A 82 -18.79 -19.12 -21.28
C SER A 82 -18.33 -18.09 -20.25
N THR A 83 -19.17 -17.82 -19.24
CA THR A 83 -18.77 -17.06 -18.06
C THR A 83 -17.65 -17.75 -17.27
N ASP A 84 -17.51 -19.07 -17.43
CA ASP A 84 -16.39 -19.84 -16.88
C ASP A 84 -15.03 -19.41 -17.45
N ALA A 85 -14.98 -18.94 -18.71
CA ALA A 85 -13.79 -18.36 -19.31
C ALA A 85 -13.48 -16.94 -18.79
N LEU A 86 -14.44 -16.26 -18.16
CA LEU A 86 -14.21 -14.96 -17.51
C LEU A 86 -13.56 -15.10 -16.12
N VAL A 87 -13.50 -16.31 -15.56
CA VAL A 87 -13.02 -16.54 -14.19
C VAL A 87 -11.48 -16.51 -14.11
N HIS A 88 -10.77 -16.74 -15.21
CA HIS A 88 -9.30 -16.72 -15.23
C HIS A 88 -8.78 -15.80 -16.32
N LEU A 89 -9.09 -14.51 -16.21
CA LEU A 89 -8.20 -13.49 -16.75
C LEU A 89 -6.91 -13.52 -15.92
N GLU A 90 -6.09 -14.55 -16.10
CA GLU A 90 -4.69 -14.53 -15.69
C GLU A 90 -4.11 -13.29 -16.41
N LYS A 91 -3.94 -12.18 -15.67
CA LYS A 91 -3.32 -10.96 -16.21
C LYS A 91 -2.02 -11.44 -16.84
N ALA A 92 -1.86 -11.29 -18.15
CA ALA A 92 -0.82 -11.97 -18.94
C ALA A 92 0.63 -11.76 -18.44
N ASN A 93 0.81 -10.84 -17.48
CA ASN A 93 2.07 -10.47 -16.86
C ASN A 93 2.19 -10.82 -15.37
N ALA A 94 1.26 -11.57 -14.76
CA ALA A 94 1.34 -11.98 -13.36
C ALA A 94 2.55 -12.94 -13.14
N PRO A 95 3.32 -12.78 -12.05
CA PRO A 95 4.37 -13.73 -11.71
C PRO A 95 3.78 -15.08 -11.31
N LYS A 96 4.46 -16.17 -11.73
CA LYS A 96 4.05 -17.55 -11.41
C LYS A 96 4.80 -18.15 -10.23
N THR A 97 5.93 -17.54 -9.87
CA THR A 97 6.78 -17.99 -8.76
C THR A 97 7.21 -16.78 -7.94
N LEU A 98 7.47 -17.00 -6.66
CA LEU A 98 8.01 -15.95 -5.78
C LEU A 98 9.30 -15.34 -6.35
N ALA A 99 10.17 -16.17 -6.93
CA ALA A 99 11.41 -15.70 -7.57
C ALA A 99 11.15 -14.78 -8.77
N ASP A 100 10.13 -15.06 -9.58
CA ASP A 100 9.76 -14.20 -10.71
C ASP A 100 9.09 -12.91 -10.25
N ALA A 101 8.30 -12.98 -9.17
CA ALA A 101 7.72 -11.80 -8.54
C ALA A 101 8.81 -10.84 -8.04
N ILE A 102 9.81 -11.36 -7.32
CA ILE A 102 10.95 -10.57 -6.81
C ILE A 102 11.76 -9.93 -7.95
N LYS A 103 11.98 -10.65 -9.05
CA LYS A 103 12.66 -10.09 -10.23
C LYS A 103 11.87 -8.93 -10.84
N LYS A 104 10.56 -9.10 -11.02
CA LYS A 104 9.68 -8.05 -11.53
C LYS A 104 9.67 -6.85 -10.58
N LEU A 105 9.62 -7.09 -9.27
CA LEU A 105 9.61 -6.06 -8.25
C LEU A 105 10.89 -5.23 -8.25
N THR A 106 12.04 -5.91 -8.39
CA THR A 106 13.35 -5.26 -8.55
C THR A 106 13.38 -4.40 -9.82
N SER A 107 12.86 -4.91 -10.94
CA SER A 107 12.81 -4.15 -12.20
C SER A 107 11.90 -2.93 -12.10
N MET A 108 10.73 -3.07 -11.51
CA MET A 108 9.75 -2.00 -11.37
C MET A 108 10.24 -0.92 -10.40
N GLN A 109 10.85 -1.33 -9.28
CA GLN A 109 11.50 -0.39 -8.36
C GLN A 109 12.61 0.40 -9.06
N SER A 110 13.41 -0.23 -9.92
CA SER A 110 14.43 0.48 -10.70
C SER A 110 13.83 1.50 -11.67
N THR A 111 12.69 1.20 -12.28
CA THR A 111 11.98 2.15 -13.15
C THR A 111 11.47 3.35 -12.34
N ILE A 112 10.81 3.09 -11.19
CA ILE A 112 10.30 4.13 -10.30
C ILE A 112 11.45 5.02 -9.79
N ALA A 113 12.54 4.41 -9.31
CA ALA A 113 13.71 5.15 -8.86
C ALA A 113 14.31 6.03 -9.98
N GLY A 114 14.32 5.53 -11.23
CA GLY A 114 14.73 6.29 -12.40
C GLY A 114 13.86 7.52 -12.64
N GLY A 115 12.53 7.35 -12.65
CA GLY A 115 11.61 8.47 -12.86
C GLY A 115 11.73 9.57 -11.80
N PHE A 116 11.93 9.20 -10.53
CA PHE A 116 12.24 10.18 -9.47
C PHE A 116 13.60 10.86 -9.64
N ALA A 117 14.63 10.12 -10.08
CA ALA A 117 15.95 10.71 -10.31
C ALA A 117 15.98 11.66 -11.51
N ASP A 118 15.15 11.39 -12.52
CA ASP A 118 15.06 12.16 -13.76
C ASP A 118 14.03 13.31 -13.68
N ASP A 119 13.35 13.48 -12.53
CA ASP A 119 12.25 14.45 -12.31
C ASP A 119 11.08 14.26 -13.31
N ASP A 120 10.86 13.01 -13.75
CA ASP A 120 9.84 12.60 -14.71
C ASP A 120 8.81 11.68 -14.05
N VAL A 121 8.24 12.16 -12.93
CA VAL A 121 7.34 11.35 -12.09
C VAL A 121 6.02 11.02 -12.80
N ASP A 122 5.53 11.91 -13.66
CA ASP A 122 4.32 11.67 -14.45
C ASP A 122 4.46 10.43 -15.34
N SER A 123 5.66 10.15 -15.85
CA SER A 123 5.93 8.98 -16.71
C SER A 123 5.85 7.65 -15.98
N ILE A 124 6.10 7.64 -14.65
CA ILE A 124 6.14 6.44 -13.81
C ILE A 124 4.90 6.25 -12.94
N HIS A 125 3.87 7.10 -13.14
CA HIS A 125 2.67 7.06 -12.31
C HIS A 125 1.94 5.72 -12.40
N ASN A 126 1.88 5.13 -13.60
CA ASN A 126 1.29 3.81 -13.79
C ASN A 126 2.09 2.74 -13.04
N GLU A 127 3.42 2.81 -13.08
CA GLU A 127 4.32 1.88 -12.40
C GLU A 127 4.16 1.95 -10.88
N LEU A 128 3.92 3.15 -10.33
CA LEU A 128 3.57 3.34 -8.92
C LEU A 128 2.25 2.66 -8.53
N HIS A 129 1.23 2.68 -9.40
CA HIS A 129 0.00 1.91 -9.16
C HIS A 129 0.20 0.41 -9.34
N GLU A 130 0.95 0.02 -10.38
CA GLU A 130 1.18 -1.39 -10.70
C GLU A 130 2.03 -2.10 -9.64
N ILE A 131 2.92 -1.40 -8.94
CA ILE A 131 3.76 -2.01 -7.91
C ILE A 131 2.92 -2.52 -6.72
N GLY A 132 1.84 -1.83 -6.37
CA GLY A 132 0.90 -2.31 -5.35
C GLY A 132 0.29 -3.65 -5.73
N THR A 133 -0.20 -3.79 -6.97
CA THR A 133 -0.71 -5.08 -7.48
C THR A 133 0.37 -6.17 -7.45
N LEU A 134 1.61 -5.83 -7.83
CA LEU A 134 2.72 -6.78 -7.82
C LEU A 134 3.08 -7.23 -6.39
N LEU A 135 2.97 -6.34 -5.40
CA LEU A 135 3.21 -6.65 -4.00
C LEU A 135 2.14 -7.62 -3.46
N GLU A 136 0.87 -7.45 -3.79
CA GLU A 136 -0.20 -8.40 -3.41
C GLU A 136 0.05 -9.80 -3.98
N GLN A 137 0.49 -9.87 -5.24
CA GLN A 137 0.87 -11.12 -5.89
C GLN A 137 2.11 -11.75 -5.22
N THR A 138 3.09 -10.92 -4.87
CA THR A 138 4.31 -11.35 -4.18
C THR A 138 3.99 -11.90 -2.79
N GLU A 139 3.08 -11.27 -2.06
CA GLU A 139 2.60 -11.71 -0.76
C GLU A 139 1.93 -13.08 -0.84
N THR A 140 1.03 -13.25 -1.81
CA THR A 140 0.35 -14.53 -2.07
C THR A 140 1.36 -15.63 -2.37
N LEU A 141 2.29 -15.38 -3.29
CA LEU A 141 3.34 -16.33 -3.64
C LEU A 141 4.27 -16.64 -2.47
N ALA A 142 4.55 -15.68 -1.59
CA ALA A 142 5.34 -15.91 -0.39
C ALA A 142 4.62 -16.84 0.60
N LYS A 143 3.32 -16.63 0.83
CA LYS A 143 2.47 -17.49 1.68
C LYS A 143 2.39 -18.92 1.16
N GLU A 144 2.27 -19.07 -0.15
CA GLU A 144 2.13 -20.37 -0.83
C GLU A 144 3.46 -21.09 -1.09
N SER A 145 4.60 -20.39 -0.97
CA SER A 145 5.92 -20.97 -1.23
C SER A 145 6.30 -22.10 -0.26
N ASP A 146 7.33 -22.87 -0.63
CA ASP A 146 7.97 -23.88 0.22
C ASP A 146 8.94 -23.30 1.26
N LEU A 147 8.95 -21.97 1.46
CA LEU A 147 9.79 -21.33 2.49
C LEU A 147 9.39 -21.80 3.89
N GLY A 148 10.39 -21.96 4.77
CA GLY A 148 10.13 -22.20 6.19
C GLY A 148 9.47 -20.99 6.86
N ASP A 149 8.75 -21.22 7.96
CA ASP A 149 7.93 -20.21 8.65
C ASP A 149 8.67 -18.89 8.93
N GLU A 150 9.93 -18.97 9.40
CA GLU A 150 10.73 -17.78 9.67
C GLU A 150 11.02 -16.96 8.41
N LYS A 151 11.28 -17.62 7.28
CA LYS A 151 11.50 -16.96 5.99
C LYS A 151 10.21 -16.40 5.42
N LYS A 152 9.08 -17.08 5.59
CA LYS A 152 7.76 -16.52 5.24
C LYS A 152 7.48 -15.26 6.04
N LYS A 153 7.74 -15.26 7.35
CA LYS A 153 7.60 -14.08 8.20
C LYS A 153 8.50 -12.93 7.75
N GLN A 154 9.76 -13.22 7.41
CA GLN A 154 10.67 -12.22 6.84
C GLN A 154 10.17 -11.67 5.50
N ALA A 155 9.63 -12.53 4.64
CA ALA A 155 9.06 -12.11 3.37
C ALA A 155 7.88 -11.17 3.57
N LEU A 156 6.93 -11.52 4.43
CA LEU A 156 5.75 -10.72 4.71
C LEU A 156 6.11 -9.37 5.32
N ALA A 157 7.03 -9.33 6.29
CA ALA A 157 7.49 -8.07 6.87
C ALA A 157 8.17 -7.14 5.84
N ALA A 158 8.96 -7.71 4.92
CA ALA A 158 9.55 -6.93 3.83
C ALA A 158 8.50 -6.44 2.83
N ILE A 159 7.48 -7.25 2.52
CA ILE A 159 6.37 -6.84 1.66
C ILE A 159 5.55 -5.72 2.30
N ASP A 160 5.25 -5.81 3.60
CA ASP A 160 4.56 -4.74 4.34
C ASP A 160 5.34 -3.42 4.30
N THR A 161 6.67 -3.49 4.50
CA THR A 161 7.56 -2.32 4.38
C THR A 161 7.46 -1.67 3.00
N LEU A 162 7.35 -2.48 1.94
CA LEU A 162 7.21 -1.97 0.57
C LEU A 162 5.84 -1.36 0.32
N PHE A 163 4.76 -1.94 0.85
CA PHE A 163 3.44 -1.33 0.78
C PHE A 163 3.40 0.03 1.48
N ASP A 164 3.93 0.11 2.70
CA ASP A 164 3.98 1.36 3.46
C ASP A 164 4.80 2.42 2.72
N ALA A 165 5.99 2.06 2.24
CA ALA A 165 6.89 2.99 1.56
C ALA A 165 6.31 3.49 0.22
N PHE A 166 5.88 2.59 -0.67
CA PHE A 166 5.31 3.00 -1.95
C PHE A 166 3.95 3.69 -1.78
N GLY A 167 3.11 3.25 -0.84
CA GLY A 167 1.85 3.90 -0.52
C GLY A 167 2.02 5.32 0.01
N SER A 168 3.04 5.56 0.84
CA SER A 168 3.39 6.90 1.34
C SER A 168 3.88 7.83 0.21
N VAL A 169 4.64 7.29 -0.74
CA VAL A 169 5.08 8.04 -1.94
C VAL A 169 3.90 8.36 -2.84
N ASP A 170 3.02 7.40 -3.10
CA ASP A 170 1.83 7.60 -3.93
C ASP A 170 0.88 8.64 -3.33
N ALA A 171 0.61 8.54 -2.02
CA ALA A 171 -0.20 9.52 -1.29
C ALA A 171 0.36 10.95 -1.44
N LYS A 172 1.69 11.10 -1.28
CA LYS A 172 2.36 12.39 -1.46
C LYS A 172 2.17 12.96 -2.86
N LEU A 173 2.29 12.12 -3.90
CA LEU A 173 2.10 12.52 -5.29
C LEU A 173 0.66 12.96 -5.59
N HIS A 174 -0.30 12.39 -4.88
CA HIS A 174 -1.72 12.74 -4.99
C HIS A 174 -2.14 13.94 -4.11
N GLY A 175 -1.19 14.55 -3.39
CA GLY A 175 -1.44 15.74 -2.56
C GLY A 175 -1.87 15.43 -1.13
N ASP A 176 -1.86 14.16 -0.73
CA ASP A 176 -2.12 13.72 0.63
C ASP A 176 -0.84 13.76 1.49
N GLU A 177 -1.00 13.47 2.79
CA GLU A 177 0.14 13.26 3.68
C GLU A 177 0.90 11.99 3.28
N GLY A 178 2.22 12.11 3.16
CA GLY A 178 3.09 11.05 2.66
C GLY A 178 4.55 11.48 2.67
N ALA A 179 5.41 10.65 2.11
CA ALA A 179 6.87 10.83 2.12
C ALA A 179 7.40 11.07 0.70
N ASP A 180 8.49 11.83 0.59
CA ASP A 180 9.24 11.93 -0.65
C ASP A 180 9.94 10.58 -0.92
N PHE A 181 10.06 10.18 -2.19
CA PHE A 181 10.74 8.93 -2.54
C PHE A 181 12.16 8.82 -1.95
N SER A 182 12.87 9.94 -1.88
CA SER A 182 14.22 9.99 -1.28
C SER A 182 14.25 9.62 0.21
N GLU A 183 13.16 9.85 0.95
CA GLU A 183 13.06 9.56 2.38
C GLU A 183 12.91 8.06 2.64
N VAL A 184 12.25 7.34 1.74
CA VAL A 184 11.91 5.91 1.89
C VAL A 184 12.69 4.98 0.96
N SER A 185 13.45 5.51 0.01
CA SER A 185 14.21 4.73 -0.98
C SER A 185 15.16 3.69 -0.35
N GLY A 186 15.80 4.02 0.77
CA GLY A 186 16.65 3.09 1.50
C GLY A 186 15.88 1.89 2.07
N ASP A 187 14.70 2.13 2.66
CA ASP A 187 13.85 1.07 3.21
C ASP A 187 13.31 0.16 2.10
N ILE A 188 12.97 0.74 0.94
CA ILE A 188 12.56 0.00 -0.26
C ILE A 188 13.69 -0.92 -0.73
N GLU A 189 14.91 -0.41 -0.87
CA GLU A 189 16.07 -1.19 -1.31
C GLU A 189 16.40 -2.33 -0.34
N ASP A 190 16.39 -2.06 0.96
CA ASP A 190 16.66 -3.06 1.99
C ASP A 190 15.57 -4.14 2.02
N ALA A 191 14.29 -3.78 1.88
CA ALA A 191 13.20 -4.74 1.80
C ALA A 191 13.29 -5.64 0.56
N ILE A 192 13.58 -5.08 -0.63
CA ILE A 192 13.81 -5.88 -1.85
C ILE A 192 15.01 -6.82 -1.69
N LYS A 193 16.06 -6.37 -1.02
CA LYS A 193 17.25 -7.18 -0.73
C LYS A 193 16.93 -8.33 0.24
N VAL A 194 16.09 -8.11 1.26
CA VAL A 194 15.59 -9.17 2.13
C VAL A 194 14.87 -10.23 1.29
N LEU A 195 13.94 -9.81 0.42
CA LEU A 195 13.20 -10.72 -0.45
C LEU A 195 14.14 -11.53 -1.37
N GLY A 196 15.11 -10.88 -2.00
CA GLY A 196 16.12 -11.54 -2.85
C GLY A 196 17.07 -12.48 -2.09
N GLY A 197 17.15 -12.36 -0.77
CA GLY A 197 17.95 -13.21 0.12
C GLY A 197 17.26 -14.49 0.57
N LEU A 198 15.96 -14.64 0.31
CA LEU A 198 15.18 -15.81 0.69
C LEU A 198 15.60 -17.02 -0.14
N LYS A 199 16.20 -18.03 0.50
CA LYS A 199 16.59 -19.32 -0.09
C LYS A 199 16.14 -20.45 0.80
#